data_AF-A0A523XJB7-F1
#
_entry.id   AF-A0A523XJB7-F1
#
_cell.length_a   1.000
_cell.length_b   1.000
_cell.length_c   1.000
_cell.angle_alpha   90.00
_cell.angle_beta   90.00
_cell.angle_gamma   90.00
#
_symmetry.space_group_name_H-M   'P 1'
#
loop_
_entity.id
_entity.type
_entity.pdbx_description
1 polymer ?
#
loop_
_entity_poly.entity_id
_entity_poly.type
_entity_poly.pdbx_seq_one_letter_code
_entity_poly.pdbx_strand_id
1 'polypeptide(L)' 'MNICIFEDKKYINFLPLTLSRPIFELITGTKTVREKLCQYFTKDDIFLS' A
#
# COMPACT_ATOMS: atom_id res chain seq x y z
N MET A 1 13.69 12.22 -1.67
CA MET A 1 13.84 11.45 -0.41
C MET A 1 13.38 10.03 -0.73
N ASN A 2 13.92 9.00 -0.09
CA ASN A 2 13.44 7.63 -0.34
C ASN A 2 12.52 7.24 0.82
N ILE A 3 11.27 6.90 0.50
CA ILE A 3 10.25 6.55 1.47
C ILE A 3 9.97 5.07 1.33
N CYS A 4 10.29 4.29 2.35
CA CYS A 4 9.98 2.86 2.41
C CYS A 4 8.80 2.65 3.35
N ILE A 5 7.71 2.05 2.85
CA ILE A 5 6.50 1.76 3.62
C ILE A 5 6.31 0.24 3.65
N PHE A 6 6.13 -0.29 4.86
CA PHE A 6 5.95 -1.72 5.11
C PHE A 6 4.59 -1.98 5.74
N GLU A 7 4.06 -3.17 5.51
CA GLU A 7 2.84 -3.61 6.19
C GLU A 7 3.07 -3.75 7.71
N ASP A 8 2.09 -3.27 8.49
CA ASP A 8 2.09 -3.46 9.94
C ASP A 8 1.30 -4.73 10.30
N LYS A 9 1.41 -5.18 11.55
CA LYS A 9 0.73 -6.36 12.14
C LYS A 9 -0.79 -6.35 11.94
N LYS A 10 -1.39 -5.19 11.65
CA LYS A 10 -2.81 -5.03 11.32
C LYS A 10 -3.21 -5.55 9.95
N TYR A 11 -2.27 -6.01 9.11
CA TYR A 11 -2.58 -6.64 7.82
C TYR A 11 -3.52 -7.84 7.94
N ILE A 12 -3.51 -8.50 9.10
CA ILE A 12 -4.39 -9.61 9.43
C ILE A 12 -5.89 -9.25 9.33
N ASN A 13 -6.24 -7.98 9.56
CA ASN A 13 -7.61 -7.50 9.46
C ASN A 13 -8.16 -7.52 8.03
N PHE A 14 -7.27 -7.61 7.04
CA PHE A 14 -7.61 -7.67 5.63
C PHE A 14 -7.51 -9.10 5.07
N LEU A 15 -7.30 -10.11 5.92
CA LEU A 15 -7.46 -11.49 5.49
C LEU A 15 -8.91 -11.75 5.04
N PRO A 16 -9.11 -12.57 3.98
CA PRO A 16 -8.10 -13.33 3.24
C PRO A 16 -7.47 -12.56 2.07
N LEU A 17 -7.83 -11.29 1.86
CA LEU A 17 -7.43 -10.52 0.69
C LEU A 17 -5.90 -10.38 0.60
N THR A 18 -5.24 -10.24 1.75
CA THR A 18 -3.78 -10.12 1.86
C THR A 18 -3.02 -11.43 1.63
N LEU A 19 -3.70 -12.57 1.45
CA LEU A 19 -3.05 -13.85 1.12
C LEU A 19 -2.55 -13.91 -0.32
N SER A 20 -3.22 -13.19 -1.23
CA SER A 20 -2.93 -13.23 -2.68
C SER A 20 -2.14 -12.03 -3.19
N ARG A 21 -2.16 -10.93 -2.44
CA ARG A 21 -1.56 -9.64 -2.80
C ARG A 21 -1.34 -8.79 -1.54
N PRO A 22 -0.36 -7.89 -1.49
CA PRO A 22 -0.16 -7.00 -0.35
C PRO A 22 -1.28 -5.96 -0.23
N ILE A 23 -1.45 -5.36 0.95
CA ILE A 23 -2.42 -4.29 1.24
C ILE A 23 -2.31 -3.15 0.23
N PHE A 24 -1.10 -2.83 -0.21
CA PHE A 24 -0.86 -1.73 -1.15
C PHE A 24 -1.61 -1.90 -2.47
N GLU A 25 -1.93 -3.13 -2.86
CA GLU A 25 -2.67 -3.44 -4.09
C GLU A 25 -4.19 -3.59 -3.85
N LEU A 26 -4.65 -3.45 -2.61
CA LEU A 26 -6.08 -3.46 -2.32
C LEU A 26 -6.72 -2.16 -2.82
N ILE A 27 -7.85 -2.32 -3.51
CA ILE A 27 -8.65 -1.20 -4.00
C ILE A 27 -9.48 -0.64 -2.85
N THR A 28 -9.39 0.68 -2.64
CA THR A 28 -10.18 1.40 -1.63
C THR A 28 -10.98 2.50 -2.34
N GLY A 29 -12.24 2.21 -2.66
CA GLY A 29 -13.05 3.04 -3.55
C GLY A 29 -12.72 2.74 -5.01
N THR A 30 -12.12 3.69 -5.74
CA THR A 30 -11.77 3.55 -7.16
C THR A 30 -10.27 3.41 -7.43
N LYS A 31 -9.42 3.56 -6.41
CA LYS A 31 -7.94 3.50 -6.52
C LYS A 31 -7.36 2.53 -5.51
N THR A 32 -6.22 1.94 -5.83
CA THR A 32 -5.41 1.15 -4.90
C THR A 32 -4.76 2.04 -3.82
N VAL A 33 -4.37 1.43 -2.71
CA VAL A 33 -3.61 2.14 -1.66
C VAL A 33 -2.28 2.65 -2.22
N ARG A 34 -1.60 1.87 -3.08
CA ARG A 34 -0.38 2.27 -3.79
C ARG A 34 -0.58 3.55 -4.60
N GLU A 35 -1.62 3.62 -5.42
CA GLU A 35 -1.90 4.81 -6.24
C GLU A 35 -2.16 6.05 -5.39
N LYS A 36 -2.83 5.89 -4.25
CA LYS A 36 -3.06 6.98 -3.31
C LYS A 36 -1.76 7.46 -2.66
N LEU A 37 -0.87 6.54 -2.29
CA LEU A 37 0.45 6.87 -1.75
C LEU A 37 1.32 7.60 -2.79
N CYS A 38 1.35 7.12 -4.04
CA CYS A 38 2.07 7.80 -5.11
C CYS A 38 1.52 9.21 -5.42
N GLN A 39 0.21 9.42 -5.28
CA GLN A 39 -0.37 10.76 -5.42
C GLN A 39 0.04 11.70 -4.29
N TYR A 40 0.11 11.19 -3.06
CA TYR A 40 0.52 11.97 -1.89
C TYR A 40 2.01 12.32 -1.89
N PHE A 41 2.89 11.39 -2.28
CA PHE A 41 4.33 11.56 -2.28
C PHE A 41 4.87 11.73 -3.71
N THR A 42 4.43 12.79 -4.39
CA THR A 42 4.64 12.97 -5.84
C THR A 42 6.09 13.18 -6.28
N LYS A 43 7.01 13.48 -5.34
CA LYS A 43 8.42 13.82 -5.62
C LYS A 43 9.42 12.84 -5.03
N ASP A 44 8.94 11.81 -4.35
CA ASP A 44 9.78 10.88 -3.62
C ASP A 44 9.74 9.50 -4.28
N ASP A 45 10.86 8.80 -4.22
CA ASP A 45 10.91 7.41 -4.64
C ASP A 45 10.30 6.55 -3.52
N ILE A 46 9.19 5.87 -3.85
CA ILE A 46 8.40 5.11 -2.87
C ILE A 46 8.65 3.62 -3.08
N PHE A 47 9.19 2.97 -2.06
CA PHE A 47 9.31 1.53 -2.00
C PHE A 47 8.21 0.95 -1.10
N LEU A 48 7.48 -0.04 -1.59
CA LEU A 48 6.37 -0.70 -0.89
C LEU A 48 6.66 -2.20 -0.81
N SER A 49 6.70 -2.75 0.41
CA SER A 49 7.01 -4.16 0.66
C SER A 49 6.18 -4.78 1.77
#